data_AF-G7GWV2-F1
#
_entry.id   AF-G7GWV2-F1
#
_cell.length_a   1.000
_cell.length_b   1.000
_cell.length_c   1.000
_cell.angle_alpha   90.00
_cell.angle_beta   90.00
_cell.angle_gamma   90.00
#
_symmetry.space_group_name_H-M   'P 1'
#
loop_
_entity.id
_entity.type
_entity.pdbx_description
1 polymer ?
#
loop_
_entity_poly.entity_id
_entity_poly.type
_entity_poly.pdbx_seq_one_letter_code
_entity_poly.pdbx_strand_id
1 'polypeptide(L)'
;MSTATISSHIPWAGPERDAPPTPAASTAVDSGQTSPALTDREIEVLLTWLRVGTKESAGRELFIGTATVKSHLTRIRQKYMAVGRPAASKAALFIRAVQDGYIDISDWQDVGLIDPEAEDH
;
A
#
# COMPACT_ATOMS: atom_id res chain seq x y z
N MET A 1 -68.87 19.79 -34.80
CA MET A 1 -67.62 19.04 -34.55
C MET A 1 -67.09 19.54 -33.22
N SER A 2 -67.25 18.73 -32.18
CA SER A 2 -66.95 19.06 -30.78
C SER A 2 -65.68 18.34 -30.33
N THR A 3 -64.90 18.98 -29.46
CA THR A 3 -64.17 18.41 -28.29
C THR A 3 -63.38 19.58 -27.68
N ALA A 4 -63.92 20.32 -26.71
CA ALA A 4 -63.92 20.03 -25.27
C ALA A 4 -62.54 20.17 -24.60
N THR A 5 -62.33 21.32 -23.96
CA THR A 5 -61.39 21.57 -22.87
C THR A 5 -61.62 20.58 -21.73
N ILE A 6 -60.58 19.94 -21.20
CA ILE A 6 -60.65 19.35 -19.87
C ILE A 6 -59.39 19.62 -19.05
N SER A 7 -59.68 20.19 -17.89
CA SER A 7 -58.81 20.42 -16.75
C SER A 7 -58.59 19.09 -16.03
N SER A 8 -57.33 18.70 -15.81
CA SER A 8 -56.99 17.59 -14.91
C SER A 8 -56.15 18.11 -13.75
N HIS A 9 -56.89 18.40 -12.70
CA HIS A 9 -56.48 18.44 -11.31
C HIS A 9 -55.82 17.10 -10.92
N ILE A 10 -54.60 17.16 -10.38
CA ILE A 10 -54.02 16.07 -9.59
C ILE A 10 -53.83 16.61 -8.17
N PRO A 11 -54.66 16.19 -7.20
CA PRO A 11 -54.33 16.29 -5.79
C PRO A 11 -53.61 15.01 -5.37
N TRP A 12 -52.62 15.12 -4.50
CA TRP A 12 -52.38 14.20 -3.38
C TRP A 12 -50.97 14.39 -2.81
N ALA A 13 -50.97 14.77 -1.53
CA ALA A 13 -49.81 14.92 -0.67
C ALA A 13 -49.29 13.56 -0.23
N GLY A 14 -48.03 13.27 -0.52
CA GLY A 14 -47.28 12.21 0.16
C GLY A 14 -46.77 12.72 1.51
N PRO A 15 -46.73 11.89 2.56
CA PRO A 15 -46.32 12.33 3.89
C PRO A 15 -44.83 12.65 3.94
N GLU A 16 -44.54 13.80 4.53
CA GLU A 16 -43.25 14.23 5.05
C GLU A 16 -42.62 13.09 5.85
N ARG A 17 -41.63 12.42 5.25
CA ARG A 17 -40.74 11.50 5.98
C ARG A 17 -39.70 12.34 6.69
N ASP A 18 -40.07 12.81 7.86
CA ASP A 18 -39.13 13.23 8.89
C ASP A 18 -38.35 11.98 9.35
N ALA A 19 -37.14 11.83 8.84
CA ALA A 19 -36.14 10.90 9.38
C ALA A 19 -34.74 11.49 9.12
N PRO A 20 -33.94 11.77 10.17
CA PRO A 20 -32.60 12.30 9.99
C PRO A 20 -31.67 11.19 9.47
N PRO A 21 -30.83 11.44 8.45
CA PRO A 21 -29.63 10.65 8.30
C PRO A 21 -28.63 11.17 9.33
N THR A 22 -28.56 10.52 10.50
CA THR A 22 -27.29 10.47 11.22
C THR A 22 -26.43 9.46 10.47
N PRO A 23 -25.43 9.86 9.67
CA PRO A 23 -24.35 8.93 9.38
C PRO A 23 -23.67 8.66 10.72
N ALA A 24 -23.80 7.41 11.14
CA ALA A 24 -23.05 6.78 12.19
C ALA A 24 -21.59 7.24 12.17
N ALA A 25 -20.99 7.24 13.37
CA ALA A 25 -19.56 7.32 13.59
C ALA A 25 -18.78 6.85 12.36
N SER A 26 -17.96 7.73 11.79
CA SER A 26 -16.84 7.31 10.97
C SER A 26 -16.03 6.39 11.88
N THR A 27 -16.32 5.08 11.85
CA THR A 27 -15.35 4.07 12.19
C THR A 27 -14.24 4.35 11.21
N ALA A 28 -13.24 5.09 11.67
CA ALA A 28 -11.91 5.01 11.13
C ALA A 28 -11.68 3.51 11.02
N VAL A 29 -11.69 3.03 9.78
CA VAL A 29 -11.12 1.74 9.48
C VAL A 29 -9.65 1.94 9.80
N ASP A 30 -9.29 1.77 11.08
CA ASP A 30 -8.04 1.11 11.40
C ASP A 30 -8.21 -0.30 10.85
N SER A 31 -8.11 -0.41 9.52
CA SER A 31 -7.73 -1.64 8.87
C SER A 31 -6.33 -1.86 9.40
N GLY A 32 -6.25 -2.45 10.60
CA GLY A 32 -5.06 -2.66 11.42
C GLY A 32 -4.06 -3.51 10.67
N GLN A 33 -3.45 -2.91 9.66
CA GLN A 33 -2.44 -3.50 8.84
C GLN A 33 -1.21 -3.51 9.73
N THR A 34 -1.01 -4.66 10.39
CA THR A 34 0.13 -4.91 11.26
C THR A 34 1.41 -4.76 10.43
N SER A 35 1.96 -3.55 10.43
CA SER A 35 3.23 -3.26 9.78
C SER A 35 4.34 -3.80 10.66
N PRO A 36 5.36 -4.47 10.09
CA PRO A 36 6.48 -4.91 10.89
C PRO A 36 7.21 -3.71 11.49
N ALA A 37 7.66 -3.83 12.73
CA ALA A 37 8.54 -2.85 13.36
C ALA A 37 9.95 -2.97 12.77
N LEU A 38 10.16 -2.42 11.57
CA LEU A 38 11.48 -2.26 10.96
C LEU A 38 12.22 -1.12 11.65
N THR A 39 13.52 -1.29 11.88
CA THR A 39 14.37 -0.20 12.38
C THR A 39 14.73 0.75 11.25
N ASP A 40 15.13 1.98 11.57
CA ASP A 40 15.60 2.95 10.56
C ASP A 40 16.69 2.37 9.67
N ARG A 41 17.65 1.63 10.26
CA ARG A 41 18.73 0.98 9.50
C ARG A 41 18.22 -0.14 8.59
N GLU A 42 17.20 -0.88 9.01
CA GLU A 42 16.60 -1.90 8.14
C GLU A 42 15.84 -1.28 6.97
N ILE A 43 15.12 -0.18 7.21
CA ILE A 43 14.43 0.58 6.17
C ILE A 43 15.47 1.14 5.18
N GLU A 44 16.52 1.78 5.67
CA GLU A 44 17.61 2.31 4.84
C GLU A 44 18.25 1.24 3.94
N VAL A 45 18.56 0.06 4.52
CA VAL A 45 19.11 -1.07 3.77
C VAL A 45 18.12 -1.59 2.72
N LEU A 46 16.84 -1.71 3.09
CA LEU A 46 15.78 -2.16 2.19
C LEU A 46 15.65 -1.22 0.99
N LEU A 47 15.49 0.08 1.25
CA LEU A 47 15.25 1.09 0.22
C LEU A 47 16.45 1.22 -0.72
N THR A 48 17.66 1.24 -0.17
CA THR A 48 18.88 1.30 -0.98
C THR A 48 19.00 0.07 -1.88
N TRP A 49 18.81 -1.13 -1.33
CA TRP A 49 18.88 -2.37 -2.11
C TRP A 49 17.79 -2.46 -3.19
N LEU A 50 16.58 -1.98 -2.90
CA LEU A 50 15.53 -1.89 -3.90
C LEU A 50 15.96 -0.96 -5.04
N ARG A 51 16.61 0.18 -4.72
CA ARG A 51 17.01 1.22 -5.69
C ARG A 51 18.11 0.76 -6.63
N VAL A 52 19.15 0.12 -6.11
CA VAL A 52 20.36 -0.21 -6.90
C VAL A 52 20.39 -1.62 -7.50
N GLY A 53 19.35 -2.42 -7.33
CA GLY A 53 19.31 -3.74 -7.96
C GLY A 53 19.93 -4.85 -7.12
N THR A 54 21.23 -4.71 -6.80
CA THR A 54 22.10 -5.79 -6.28
C THR A 54 22.56 -5.55 -4.84
N LYS A 55 22.96 -6.64 -4.14
CA LYS A 55 23.36 -6.58 -2.72
C LYS A 55 24.75 -5.97 -2.57
N GLU A 56 25.60 -6.16 -3.56
CA GLU A 56 26.95 -5.63 -3.69
C GLU A 56 26.93 -4.11 -3.86
N SER A 57 26.08 -3.61 -4.77
CA SER A 57 25.89 -2.18 -4.97
C SER A 57 25.31 -1.52 -3.72
N ALA A 58 24.33 -2.16 -3.07
CA ALA A 58 23.76 -1.64 -1.83
C ALA A 58 24.79 -1.60 -0.70
N GLY A 59 25.63 -2.63 -0.57
CA GLY A 59 26.71 -2.65 0.40
C GLY A 59 27.73 -1.53 0.17
N ARG A 60 28.08 -1.27 -1.10
CA ARG A 60 28.97 -0.16 -1.47
C ARG A 60 28.38 1.20 -1.11
N GLU A 61 27.11 1.44 -1.41
CA GLU A 61 26.43 2.72 -1.12
C GLU A 61 26.27 2.96 0.38
N LEU A 62 26.02 1.90 1.15
CA LEU A 62 25.85 1.97 2.61
C LEU A 62 27.14 1.77 3.41
N PHE A 63 28.27 1.63 2.74
CA PHE A 63 29.58 1.35 3.32
C PHE A 63 29.59 0.14 4.28
N ILE A 64 28.88 -0.93 3.92
CA ILE A 64 28.82 -2.20 4.66
C ILE A 64 29.10 -3.41 3.75
N GLY A 65 29.45 -4.54 4.33
CA GLY A 65 29.67 -5.77 3.56
C GLY A 65 28.38 -6.37 2.98
N THR A 66 28.48 -7.03 1.81
CA THR A 66 27.37 -7.78 1.18
C THR A 66 26.73 -8.80 2.13
N ALA A 67 27.53 -9.45 2.99
CA ALA A 67 27.04 -10.38 4.01
C ALA A 67 26.13 -9.69 5.06
N THR A 68 26.45 -8.44 5.39
CA THR A 68 25.64 -7.61 6.30
C THR A 68 24.31 -7.23 5.65
N VAL A 69 24.33 -6.85 4.36
CA VAL A 69 23.10 -6.61 3.57
C VAL A 69 22.23 -7.87 3.55
N LYS A 70 22.79 -9.05 3.24
CA LYS A 70 22.07 -10.34 3.26
C LYS A 70 21.43 -10.59 4.63
N SER A 71 22.18 -10.35 5.71
CA SER A 71 21.69 -10.54 7.08
C SER A 71 20.54 -9.58 7.44
N HIS A 72 20.61 -8.31 7.03
CA HIS A 72 19.52 -7.36 7.19
C HIS A 72 18.27 -7.79 6.42
N LEU A 73 18.41 -8.17 5.14
CA LEU A 73 17.27 -8.64 4.33
C LEU A 73 16.61 -9.88 4.94
N THR A 74 17.40 -10.83 5.46
CA THR A 74 16.84 -12.00 6.17
C THR A 74 16.03 -11.58 7.40
N ARG A 75 16.53 -10.65 8.23
CA ARG A 75 15.80 -10.14 9.40
C ARG A 75 14.52 -9.40 9.02
N ILE A 76 14.57 -8.59 7.96
CA ILE A 76 13.39 -7.89 7.43
C ILE A 76 12.32 -8.89 7.01
N ARG A 77 12.69 -9.93 6.24
CA ARG A 77 11.76 -11.00 5.85
C ARG A 77 11.15 -11.71 7.06
N GLN A 78 11.96 -11.99 8.08
CA GLN A 78 11.47 -12.60 9.33
C GLN A 78 10.47 -11.68 10.05
N LYS A 79 10.70 -10.37 10.11
CA LYS A 79 9.77 -9.41 10.70
C LYS A 79 8.44 -9.36 9.94
N TYR A 80 8.50 -9.37 8.61
CA TYR A 80 7.32 -9.48 7.75
C TYR A 80 6.56 -10.79 7.96
N MET A 81 7.26 -11.92 8.09
CA MET A 81 6.65 -13.21 8.43
C MET A 81 5.98 -13.18 9.81
N ALA A 82 6.61 -12.56 10.81
CA ALA A 82 6.10 -12.50 12.17
C ALA A 82 4.76 -11.75 12.30
N VAL A 83 4.51 -10.77 11.41
CA VAL A 83 3.22 -10.06 11.34
C VAL A 83 2.22 -10.67 10.35
N GLY A 84 2.51 -11.86 9.83
CA GLY A 84 1.62 -12.59 8.91
C GLY A 84 1.61 -12.05 7.47
N ARG A 85 2.63 -11.27 7.07
CA ARG A 85 2.73 -10.62 5.76
C ARG A 85 4.03 -11.02 5.05
N PRO A 86 4.23 -12.31 4.70
CA PRO A 86 5.49 -12.79 4.13
C PRO A 86 5.87 -12.04 2.84
N ALA A 87 7.18 -11.83 2.67
CA ALA A 87 7.77 -11.15 1.52
C ALA A 87 9.07 -11.87 1.09
N ALA A 88 8.94 -13.02 0.43
CA ALA A 88 10.09 -13.85 0.07
C ALA A 88 10.96 -13.23 -1.05
N SER A 89 10.32 -12.62 -2.05
CA SER A 89 10.98 -12.03 -3.21
C SER A 89 11.26 -10.54 -3.04
N LYS A 90 12.15 -10.01 -3.90
CA LYS A 90 12.42 -8.57 -4.00
C LYS A 90 11.15 -7.78 -4.33
N ALA A 91 10.39 -8.27 -5.31
CA ALA A 91 9.11 -7.66 -5.71
C ALA A 91 8.11 -7.65 -4.54
N ALA A 92 8.02 -8.75 -3.77
CA ALA A 92 7.15 -8.78 -2.60
C ALA A 92 7.59 -7.76 -1.54
N LEU A 93 8.89 -7.62 -1.28
CA LEU A 93 9.41 -6.60 -0.37
C LEU A 93 9.12 -5.18 -0.85
N PHE A 94 9.24 -4.91 -2.17
CA PHE A 94 8.86 -3.63 -2.75
C PHE A 94 7.38 -3.32 -2.52
N ILE A 95 6.49 -4.26 -2.84
CA ILE A 95 5.05 -4.11 -2.63
C ILE A 95 4.75 -3.83 -1.15
N ARG A 96 5.41 -4.53 -0.22
CA ARG A 96 5.25 -4.27 1.21
C ARG A 96 5.77 -2.90 1.62
N ALA A 97 6.91 -2.47 1.09
CA ALA A 97 7.47 -1.16 1.40
C ALA A 97 6.55 -0.01 0.93
N VAL A 98 5.89 -0.18 -0.22
CA VAL A 98 4.84 0.75 -0.70
C VAL A 98 3.62 0.72 0.22
N GLN A 99 3.11 -0.47 0.56
CA GLN A 99 1.96 -0.62 1.46
C GLN A 99 2.20 -0.02 2.85
N ASP A 100 3.43 -0.09 3.33
CA ASP A 100 3.83 0.38 4.65
C ASP A 100 4.28 1.86 4.63
N GLY A 101 4.28 2.51 3.45
CA GLY A 101 4.62 3.92 3.29
C GLY A 101 6.11 4.26 3.33
N TYR A 102 7.00 3.26 3.22
CA TYR A 102 8.45 3.48 3.12
C TYR A 102 8.88 3.94 1.72
N ILE A 103 8.07 3.64 0.70
CA ILE A 103 8.28 4.06 -0.69
C ILE A 103 7.06 4.85 -1.13
N ASP A 104 7.30 6.08 -1.59
CA ASP A 104 6.31 6.80 -2.38
C ASP A 104 6.44 6.39 -3.85
N ILE A 105 5.32 6.01 -4.47
CA ILE A 105 5.29 5.57 -5.88
C ILE A 105 5.78 6.67 -6.83
N SER A 106 5.63 7.95 -6.47
CA SER A 106 6.07 9.08 -7.30
C SER A 106 7.59 9.18 -7.38
N ASP A 107 8.33 8.74 -6.35
CA ASP A 107 9.81 8.67 -6.37
C ASP A 107 10.32 7.55 -7.31
N TRP A 108 9.46 6.58 -7.63
CA TRP A 108 9.84 5.35 -8.33
C TRP A 108 9.44 5.31 -9.81
N GLN A 109 8.97 6.41 -10.39
CA GLN A 109 8.51 6.45 -11.79
C GLN A 109 9.65 6.40 -12.83
N ASP A 110 10.91 6.57 -12.41
CA ASP A 110 12.09 6.61 -13.30
C ASP A 110 12.90 5.30 -13.32
N VAL A 111 12.73 4.44 -12.31
CA VAL A 111 13.54 3.22 -12.21
C VAL A 111 12.87 2.09 -12.96
N GLY A 112 13.45 1.74 -14.11
CA GLY A 112 13.03 0.65 -14.98
C GLY A 112 12.62 -0.58 -14.16
N LEU A 113 11.34 -0.93 -14.26
CA LEU A 113 10.63 -1.96 -13.52
C LEU A 113 11.50 -3.21 -13.26
N ILE A 114 11.92 -3.35 -12.00
CA ILE A 114 12.14 -4.62 -11.28
C ILE A 114 12.73 -5.73 -12.16
N ASP A 115 14.05 -5.81 -12.23
CA ASP A 115 14.76 -6.95 -12.84
C ASP A 115 14.12 -8.28 -12.41
N PRO A 116 13.60 -9.09 -13.36
CA PRO A 116 13.00 -10.39 -13.05
C PRO A 116 14.03 -11.46 -12.68
N GLU A 117 15.33 -11.18 -12.79
CA GLU A 117 16.40 -12.17 -12.73
C GLU A 117 17.41 -11.86 -11.61
N ALA A 118 16.96 -11.89 -10.36
CA ALA A 118 17.85 -11.83 -9.21
C ALA A 118 17.51 -12.90 -8.15
N GLU A 119 17.25 -14.12 -8.62
CA GLU A 119 17.47 -15.31 -7.80
C GLU A 119 18.88 -15.83 -8.07
N ASP A 120 19.85 -15.34 -7.28
CA ASP A 120 21.11 -16.07 -7.11
C ASP A 120 20.90 -17.05 -5.95
N HIS A 121 20.81 -18.32 -6.34
CA HIS A 121 20.70 -19.53 -5.52
C HIS A 121 21.83 -19.66 -4.48
#